data_AF-A0A967LAA0-F1
#
_entry.id   AF-A0A967LAA0-F1
#
_cell.length_a   1.000
_cell.length_b   1.000
_cell.length_c   1.000
_cell.angle_alpha   90.00
_cell.angle_beta   90.00
_cell.angle_gamma   90.00
#
_symmetry.space_group_name_H-M   'P 1'
#
loop_
_entity.id
_entity.type
_entity.pdbx_description
1 polymer ?
#
loop_
_entity_poly.entity_id
_entity_poly.type
_entity_poly.pdbx_seq_one_letter_code
_entity_poly.pdbx_strand_id
1 'polypeptide(L)'
;MTLEYQVVVPGAYIPSHNPLPVSGGNISIGPRPENPGYETRWQGLPMKDDGNGDDAMAGDDIFTVTLPARDHRTLVRYRITVEDGEGLSERVPYPDDASLNFAYFVYNGVPAYEGNSTATMESLPVYHLITRNEDYAECFAYNGGDQIQQGTDARFFYNWNGTLVYEGIVYDNIRYRLRGANGRYHQRGKRSMRFRLNDGYYFQARDQDGEPYPRKWRTLTTGKGFDNRGTLT
;
A
#
# COMPACT_ATOMS: atom_id res chain seq x y z
N MET A 1 -5.39 3.89 -27.41
CA MET A 1 -5.30 3.47 -26.00
C MET A 1 -4.34 4.40 -25.26
N THR A 2 -4.64 4.73 -24.00
CA THR A 2 -3.84 5.66 -23.19
C THR A 2 -3.53 5.03 -21.84
N LEU A 3 -2.28 5.07 -21.42
CA LEU A 3 -1.88 4.76 -20.05
C LEU A 3 -1.78 6.06 -19.26
N GLU A 4 -2.51 6.16 -18.16
CA GLU A 4 -2.38 7.24 -17.21
C GLU A 4 -1.54 6.75 -16.03
N TYR A 5 -0.50 7.50 -15.65
CA TYR A 5 0.33 7.13 -14.50
C TYR A 5 0.52 8.28 -13.51
N GLN A 6 0.65 7.94 -12.23
CA GLN A 6 0.92 8.84 -11.12
C GLN A 6 2.25 8.43 -10.46
N VAL A 7 3.17 9.39 -10.33
CA VAL A 7 4.46 9.19 -9.67
C VAL A 7 4.36 9.66 -8.22
N VAL A 8 4.66 8.75 -7.29
CA VAL A 8 4.59 8.97 -5.86
C VAL A 8 6.00 8.84 -5.27
N VAL A 9 6.68 9.99 -5.20
CA VAL A 9 8.03 10.09 -4.63
C VAL A 9 8.03 9.92 -3.10
N PRO A 10 9.17 9.62 -2.46
CA PRO A 10 9.25 9.50 -1.01
C PRO A 10 8.64 10.69 -0.27
N GLY A 11 7.81 10.41 0.74
CA GLY A 11 7.12 11.43 1.54
C GLY A 11 5.90 12.08 0.87
N ALA A 12 5.63 11.79 -0.41
CA ALA A 12 4.52 12.36 -1.17
C ALA A 12 3.34 11.40 -1.34
N TYR A 13 3.18 10.41 -0.46
CA TYR A 13 2.10 9.42 -0.56
C TYR A 13 0.73 10.08 -0.45
N ILE A 14 -0.11 9.84 -1.46
CA ILE A 14 -1.49 10.33 -1.52
C ILE A 14 -2.41 9.11 -1.34
N PRO A 15 -3.15 8.98 -0.22
CA PRO A 15 -4.08 7.88 -0.02
C PRO A 15 -5.34 8.09 -0.89
N SER A 16 -6.03 7.01 -1.28
CA SER A 16 -7.32 7.12 -1.98
C SER A 16 -8.44 7.68 -1.11
N HIS A 17 -8.36 7.46 0.21
CA HIS A 17 -9.31 7.95 1.19
C HIS A 17 -8.58 8.59 2.36
N ASN A 18 -9.11 9.70 2.87
CA ASN A 18 -8.59 10.31 4.09
C ASN A 18 -9.10 9.54 5.33
N PRO A 19 -8.32 9.46 6.41
CA PRO A 19 -8.79 8.89 7.66
C PRO A 19 -9.92 9.73 8.26
N LEU A 20 -10.81 9.09 9.02
CA LEU A 20 -11.72 9.80 9.92
C LEU A 20 -10.92 10.32 11.13
N PRO A 21 -11.21 11.53 11.63
CA PRO A 21 -10.41 12.15 12.67
C PRO A 21 -10.48 11.35 13.97
N VAL A 22 -9.34 11.23 14.65
CA VAL A 22 -9.32 10.81 16.05
C VAL A 22 -9.67 12.00 16.94
N SER A 23 -10.71 11.87 17.76
CA SER A 23 -11.14 12.92 18.68
C SER A 23 -11.71 12.32 19.96
N GLY A 24 -11.33 12.89 21.12
CA GLY A 24 -11.77 12.42 22.43
C GLY A 24 -11.38 10.96 22.72
N GLY A 25 -10.31 10.46 22.08
CA GLY A 25 -9.92 9.06 22.15
C GLY A 25 -10.89 8.10 21.44
N ASN A 26 -11.58 8.55 20.40
CA ASN A 26 -12.45 7.73 19.57
C ASN A 26 -12.36 8.10 18.08
N ILE A 27 -12.89 7.24 17.22
CA ILE A 27 -13.20 7.55 15.82
C ILE A 27 -14.70 7.39 15.66
N SER A 28 -15.38 8.41 15.13
CA SER A 28 -16.79 8.28 14.76
C SER A 28 -16.90 7.44 13.50
N ILE A 29 -17.09 6.12 13.66
CA ILE A 29 -17.06 5.16 12.55
C ILE A 29 -18.14 5.48 11.51
N GLY A 30 -17.73 5.48 10.25
CA GLY A 30 -18.59 5.63 9.09
C GLY A 30 -17.80 5.39 7.80
N PRO A 31 -18.40 5.67 6.64
CA PRO A 31 -17.66 5.76 5.38
C PRO A 31 -16.53 6.77 5.51
N ARG A 32 -15.34 6.41 5.01
CA ARG A 32 -14.22 7.34 4.96
C ARG A 32 -14.38 8.24 3.74
N PRO A 33 -14.04 9.54 3.84
CA PRO A 33 -14.11 10.43 2.69
C PRO A 33 -13.05 10.04 1.66
N GLU A 34 -13.44 10.03 0.39
CA GLU A 34 -12.48 9.99 -0.73
C GLU A 34 -11.52 11.18 -0.62
N ASN A 35 -10.30 10.99 -1.10
CA ASN A 35 -9.30 12.04 -1.14
C ASN A 35 -9.21 12.62 -2.56
N PRO A 36 -9.72 13.83 -2.83
CA PRO A 36 -9.65 14.43 -4.17
C PRO A 36 -8.22 14.55 -4.70
N GLY A 37 -7.22 14.66 -3.81
CA GLY A 37 -5.81 14.69 -4.20
C GLY A 37 -5.36 13.42 -4.93
N TYR A 38 -6.03 12.29 -4.71
CA TYR A 38 -5.70 11.02 -5.34
C TYR A 38 -5.91 11.02 -6.85
N GLU A 39 -6.88 11.80 -7.34
CA GLU A 39 -7.17 11.99 -8.77
C GLU A 39 -6.33 13.10 -9.41
N THR A 40 -5.32 13.62 -8.70
CA THR A 40 -4.38 14.63 -9.24
C THR A 40 -3.08 13.99 -9.72
N ARG A 41 -2.33 14.69 -10.58
CA ARG A 41 -0.98 14.29 -11.03
C ARG A 41 -0.92 12.99 -11.85
N TRP A 42 -2.05 12.58 -12.44
CA TRP A 42 -2.07 11.56 -13.49
C TRP A 42 -1.58 12.17 -14.80
N GLN A 43 -0.67 11.48 -15.47
CA GLN A 43 -0.09 11.88 -16.75
C GLN A 43 -0.41 10.80 -17.78
N GLY A 44 -1.03 11.21 -18.89
CA GLY A 44 -1.35 10.32 -20.00
C GLY A 44 -0.13 10.11 -20.92
N LEU A 45 0.10 8.86 -21.31
CA LEU A 45 1.00 8.49 -22.39
C LEU A 45 0.24 7.61 -23.39
N PRO A 46 0.42 7.83 -24.69
CA PRO A 46 -0.19 6.99 -25.71
C PRO A 46 0.44 5.59 -25.65
N MET A 47 -0.42 4.57 -25.66
CA MET A 47 0.01 3.20 -25.94
C MET A 47 -0.15 2.93 -27.43
N LYS A 48 0.86 2.30 -28.05
CA LYS A 48 0.96 2.11 -29.49
C LYS A 48 1.09 0.64 -29.86
N ASP A 49 0.53 0.30 -31.00
CA ASP A 49 0.66 -0.98 -31.70
C ASP A 49 1.13 -0.66 -33.14
N ASP A 50 2.38 -0.21 -33.24
CA ASP A 50 3.00 0.34 -34.46
C ASP A 50 4.31 -0.35 -34.88
N GLY A 51 4.71 -1.40 -34.17
CA GLY A 51 5.93 -2.18 -34.40
C GLY A 51 7.23 -1.41 -34.18
N ASN A 52 7.20 -0.29 -33.45
CA ASN A 52 8.38 0.53 -33.16
C ASN A 52 8.74 0.55 -31.66
N GLY A 53 10.03 0.77 -31.38
CA GLY A 53 10.51 0.91 -30.00
C GLY A 53 10.37 -0.38 -29.22
N ASP A 54 9.61 -0.35 -28.13
CA ASP A 54 9.32 -1.53 -27.28
C ASP A 54 8.14 -2.36 -27.82
N ASP A 55 7.46 -1.89 -28.87
CA ASP A 55 6.39 -2.62 -29.52
C ASP A 55 6.91 -3.59 -30.58
N ALA A 56 6.69 -4.89 -30.38
CA ALA A 56 7.41 -5.94 -31.10
C ALA A 56 6.88 -6.22 -32.51
N MET A 57 5.58 -6.08 -32.72
CA MET A 57 4.90 -6.38 -33.98
C MET A 57 3.74 -5.40 -34.15
N ALA A 58 3.67 -4.74 -35.30
CA ALA A 58 2.57 -3.82 -35.59
C ALA A 58 1.29 -4.58 -35.95
N GLY A 59 0.15 -4.11 -35.42
CA GLY A 59 -1.19 -4.59 -35.70
C GLY A 59 -1.52 -5.95 -35.09
N ASP A 60 -0.91 -6.32 -33.96
CA ASP A 60 -1.17 -7.58 -33.27
C ASP A 60 -2.09 -7.45 -32.04
N ASP A 61 -2.70 -6.26 -31.86
CA ASP A 61 -3.56 -5.88 -30.74
C ASP A 61 -2.82 -5.84 -29.38
N ILE A 62 -1.49 -5.85 -29.37
CA ILE A 62 -0.66 -5.67 -28.17
C ILE A 62 -0.15 -4.23 -28.12
N PHE A 63 -0.86 -3.39 -27.37
CA PHE A 63 -0.46 -1.99 -27.21
C PHE A 63 0.65 -1.84 -26.15
N THR A 64 1.72 -1.15 -26.52
CA THR A 64 2.91 -0.96 -25.68
C THR A 64 3.18 0.51 -25.38
N VAL A 65 3.74 0.80 -24.20
CA VAL A 65 4.26 2.14 -23.84
C VAL A 65 5.45 2.00 -22.90
N THR A 66 6.47 2.83 -23.11
CA THR A 66 7.63 2.92 -22.22
C THR A 66 7.41 4.00 -21.16
N LEU A 67 7.37 3.61 -19.89
CA LEU A 67 7.36 4.57 -18.78
C LEU A 67 8.76 5.14 -18.53
N PRO A 68 8.90 6.46 -18.25
CA PRO A 68 10.19 7.02 -17.89
C PRO A 68 10.74 6.40 -16.60
N ALA A 69 12.05 6.13 -16.57
CA ALA A 69 12.76 5.62 -15.40
C ALA A 69 12.52 6.50 -14.16
N ARG A 70 12.51 5.87 -12.99
CA ARG A 70 12.27 6.55 -11.70
C ARG A 70 13.36 6.21 -10.70
N ASP A 71 13.55 7.15 -9.78
CA ASP A 71 14.50 6.99 -8.70
C ASP A 71 14.04 5.93 -7.68
N HIS A 72 15.00 5.42 -6.92
CA HIS A 72 14.76 4.54 -5.79
C HIS A 72 13.70 5.07 -4.82
N ARG A 73 12.86 4.17 -4.28
CA ARG A 73 11.72 4.42 -3.37
C ARG A 73 10.57 5.19 -4.00
N THR A 74 10.39 5.05 -5.31
CA THR A 74 9.24 5.62 -6.01
C THR A 74 8.15 4.58 -6.19
N LEU A 75 6.96 4.88 -5.69
CA LEU A 75 5.75 4.14 -6.05
C LEU A 75 5.20 4.76 -7.35
N VAL A 76 4.92 3.92 -8.34
CA VAL A 76 4.25 4.34 -9.56
C VAL A 76 2.93 3.61 -9.65
N ARG A 77 1.87 4.39 -9.82
CA ARG A 77 0.51 3.88 -10.06
C ARG A 77 0.19 4.11 -11.52
N TYR A 78 -0.59 3.22 -12.11
CA TYR A 78 -1.08 3.40 -13.47
C TYR A 78 -2.48 2.81 -13.67
N ARG A 79 -3.16 3.35 -14.67
CA ARG A 79 -4.48 2.95 -15.17
C ARG A 79 -4.41 2.97 -16.69
N ILE A 80 -5.25 2.20 -17.35
CA ILE A 80 -5.30 2.16 -18.82
C ILE A 80 -6.72 2.49 -19.26
N THR A 81 -6.84 3.42 -20.20
CA THR A 81 -8.10 3.78 -20.84
C THR A 81 -8.06 3.35 -22.30
N VAL A 82 -9.05 2.56 -22.69
CA VAL A 82 -9.29 2.14 -24.06
C VAL A 82 -10.47 2.94 -24.58
N GLU A 83 -10.39 3.41 -25.83
CA GLU A 83 -11.48 4.08 -26.53
C GLU A 83 -11.59 3.42 -27.91
N ASP A 84 -12.82 3.08 -28.32
CA ASP A 84 -13.08 2.51 -29.64
C ASP A 84 -13.30 3.59 -30.71
N GLY A 85 -13.51 3.17 -31.95
CA GLY A 85 -13.74 4.09 -33.08
C GLY A 85 -15.05 4.87 -33.03
N GLU A 86 -15.97 4.50 -32.13
CA GLU A 86 -17.25 5.19 -31.89
C GLU A 86 -17.18 6.16 -30.70
N GLY A 87 -16.03 6.24 -30.02
CA GLY A 87 -15.80 7.10 -28.86
C GLY A 87 -16.28 6.51 -27.54
N LEU A 88 -16.62 5.22 -27.49
CA LEU A 88 -16.89 4.53 -26.23
C LEU A 88 -15.57 4.23 -25.55
N SER A 89 -15.47 4.57 -24.25
CA SER A 89 -14.25 4.37 -23.48
C SER A 89 -14.48 3.59 -22.19
N GLU A 90 -13.48 2.78 -21.84
CA GLU A 90 -13.43 2.01 -20.60
C GLU A 90 -12.05 2.11 -19.96
N ARG A 91 -12.02 2.11 -18.62
CA ARG A 91 -10.80 2.24 -17.83
C ARG A 91 -10.56 1.01 -16.97
N VAL A 92 -9.33 0.50 -16.99
CA VAL A 92 -8.86 -0.58 -16.11
C VAL A 92 -7.78 -0.12 -15.10
N PRO A 93 -7.81 -0.62 -13.86
CA PRO A 93 -8.89 -1.43 -13.31
C PRO A 93 -10.20 -0.61 -13.23
N TYR A 94 -11.33 -1.33 -13.27
CA TYR A 94 -12.65 -0.69 -13.29
C TYR A 94 -12.84 0.20 -12.05
N PRO A 95 -13.67 1.26 -12.13
CA PRO A 95 -13.86 2.19 -11.01
C PRO A 95 -14.32 1.56 -9.69
N ASP A 96 -14.97 0.40 -9.73
CA ASP A 96 -15.43 -0.37 -8.57
C ASP A 96 -14.40 -1.37 -8.04
N ASP A 97 -13.25 -1.54 -8.71
CA ASP A 97 -12.15 -2.35 -8.21
C ASP A 97 -11.52 -1.68 -6.98
N ALA A 98 -11.41 -2.44 -5.90
CA ALA A 98 -10.91 -1.93 -4.62
C ALA A 98 -9.44 -1.44 -4.65
N SER A 99 -8.64 -1.88 -5.62
CA SER A 99 -7.26 -1.40 -5.81
C SER A 99 -7.18 0.00 -6.44
N LEU A 100 -8.19 0.39 -7.25
CA LEU A 100 -8.31 1.65 -7.98
C LEU A 100 -7.22 1.94 -9.04
N ASN A 101 -6.12 1.20 -9.01
CA ASN A 101 -5.00 1.30 -9.95
C ASN A 101 -4.19 -0.01 -9.95
N PHE A 102 -3.39 -0.18 -10.99
CA PHE A 102 -2.22 -1.03 -10.93
C PHE A 102 -1.03 -0.24 -10.38
N ALA A 103 -0.03 -0.92 -9.83
CA ALA A 103 1.15 -0.25 -9.32
C ALA A 103 2.40 -1.12 -9.35
N TYR A 104 3.56 -0.45 -9.40
CA TYR A 104 4.87 -1.05 -9.12
C TYR A 104 5.70 -0.13 -8.23
N PHE A 105 6.69 -0.70 -7.55
CA PHE A 105 7.55 0.04 -6.64
C PHE A 105 9.00 -0.09 -7.07
N VAL A 106 9.63 1.05 -7.37
CA VAL A 106 11.05 1.09 -7.74
C VAL A 106 11.89 1.05 -6.49
N TYR A 107 12.60 -0.06 -6.31
CA TYR A 107 13.39 -0.30 -5.12
C TYR A 107 14.72 -0.97 -5.48
N ASN A 108 15.79 -0.58 -4.79
CA ASN A 108 17.18 -0.96 -5.08
C ASN A 108 17.78 -1.74 -3.91
N GLY A 109 17.06 -2.77 -3.44
CA GLY A 109 17.49 -3.64 -2.35
C GLY A 109 17.46 -3.01 -0.96
N VAL A 110 17.68 -3.84 0.06
CA VAL A 110 17.79 -3.39 1.45
C VAL A 110 19.24 -3.01 1.76
N PRO A 111 19.52 -1.78 2.23
CA PRO A 111 20.88 -1.41 2.56
C PRO A 111 21.35 -2.13 3.83
N ALA A 112 22.67 -2.27 3.98
CA ALA A 112 23.29 -2.64 5.25
C ALA A 112 22.86 -1.67 6.36
N TYR A 113 22.64 -2.19 7.57
CA TYR A 113 22.10 -1.40 8.69
C TYR A 113 22.69 -1.86 10.02
N GLU A 114 23.16 -0.91 10.84
CA GLU A 114 23.68 -1.14 12.20
C GLU A 114 24.69 -2.31 12.26
N GLY A 115 25.67 -2.32 11.33
CA GLY A 115 26.70 -3.36 11.26
C GLY A 115 26.28 -4.69 10.62
N ASN A 116 25.01 -4.85 10.22
CA ASN A 116 24.52 -6.02 9.50
C ASN A 116 24.61 -5.80 7.99
N SER A 117 25.11 -6.81 7.27
CA SER A 117 25.22 -6.76 5.82
C SER A 117 23.85 -6.78 5.13
N THR A 118 23.75 -6.31 3.89
CA THR A 118 22.53 -6.47 3.07
C THR A 118 22.07 -7.93 3.01
N ALA A 119 22.99 -8.88 2.80
CA ALA A 119 22.66 -10.31 2.78
C ALA A 119 22.06 -10.80 4.11
N THR A 120 22.52 -10.27 5.24
CA THR A 120 21.95 -10.55 6.57
C THR A 120 20.56 -9.94 6.73
N MET A 121 20.36 -8.70 6.26
CA MET A 121 19.06 -8.04 6.33
C MET A 121 18.01 -8.73 5.44
N GLU A 122 18.45 -9.25 4.29
CA GLU A 122 17.61 -9.94 3.31
C GLU A 122 17.42 -11.44 3.61
N SER A 123 18.06 -11.97 4.65
CA SER A 123 17.75 -13.32 5.14
C SER A 123 16.38 -13.40 5.81
N LEU A 124 15.78 -12.26 6.13
CA LEU A 124 14.42 -12.14 6.63
C LEU A 124 13.51 -11.56 5.54
N PRO A 125 12.23 -11.97 5.48
CA PRO A 125 11.30 -11.39 4.53
C PRO A 125 11.13 -9.89 4.76
N VAL A 126 11.25 -9.11 3.68
CA VAL A 126 11.20 -7.65 3.70
C VAL A 126 9.80 -7.18 3.34
N TYR A 127 9.24 -6.32 4.18
CA TYR A 127 7.93 -5.70 3.97
C TYR A 127 8.08 -4.18 3.97
N HIS A 128 7.55 -3.52 2.94
CA HIS A 128 7.43 -2.05 2.94
C HIS A 128 5.99 -1.65 3.16
N LEU A 129 5.77 -0.76 4.12
CA LEU A 129 4.53 0.01 4.20
C LEU A 129 4.83 1.43 3.74
N ILE A 130 4.18 1.85 2.66
CA ILE A 130 4.22 3.23 2.19
C ILE A 130 2.89 3.87 2.59
N THR A 131 2.95 4.96 3.36
CA THR A 131 1.75 5.66 3.81
C THR A 131 2.07 7.13 4.02
N ARG A 132 1.03 7.93 4.18
CA ARG A 132 1.11 9.35 4.46
C ARG A 132 1.67 9.54 5.88
N ASN A 133 2.57 10.50 6.06
CA ASN A 133 3.27 10.70 7.33
C ASN A 133 2.30 11.03 8.47
N GLU A 134 1.26 11.83 8.20
CA GLU A 134 0.24 12.19 9.19
C GLU A 134 -0.57 10.96 9.61
N ASP A 135 -0.98 10.12 8.66
CA ASP A 135 -1.70 8.86 8.90
C ASP A 135 -0.87 7.87 9.73
N TYR A 136 0.44 7.80 9.47
CA TYR A 136 1.37 7.01 10.27
C TYR A 136 1.42 7.53 11.71
N ALA A 137 1.63 8.84 11.89
CA ALA A 137 1.81 9.45 13.20
C ALA A 137 0.55 9.32 14.07
N GLU A 138 -0.62 9.63 13.51
CA GLU A 138 -1.91 9.50 14.20
C GLU A 138 -2.19 8.02 14.55
N CYS A 139 -1.97 7.09 13.62
CA CYS A 139 -2.19 5.66 13.89
C CYS A 139 -1.28 5.11 15.00
N PHE A 140 0.00 5.49 15.01
CA PHE A 140 0.96 5.01 16.00
C PHE A 140 0.75 5.63 17.39
N ALA A 141 0.08 6.80 17.42
CA ALA A 141 -0.39 7.48 18.62
C ALA A 141 0.68 7.57 19.73
N TYR A 142 1.88 8.03 19.35
CA TYR A 142 2.91 8.38 20.34
C TYR A 142 2.46 9.58 21.18
N ASN A 143 1.64 10.46 20.59
CA ASN A 143 0.87 11.44 21.34
C ASN A 143 -0.37 10.76 21.96
N GLY A 144 -0.60 11.00 23.26
CA GLY A 144 -1.76 10.48 23.97
C GLY A 144 -3.10 10.95 23.40
N GLY A 145 -3.15 12.11 22.73
CA GLY A 145 -4.37 12.64 22.10
C GLY A 145 -4.93 11.76 20.98
N ASP A 146 -4.06 11.01 20.29
CA ASP A 146 -4.44 10.13 19.18
C ASP A 146 -4.80 8.71 19.67
N GLN A 147 -4.71 8.44 20.98
CA GLN A 147 -4.96 7.12 21.51
C GLN A 147 -6.46 6.82 21.63
N ILE A 148 -6.91 5.80 20.90
CA ILE A 148 -8.28 5.30 20.98
C ILE A 148 -8.51 4.55 22.31
N GLN A 149 -9.53 4.95 23.05
CA GLN A 149 -9.98 4.38 24.33
C GLN A 149 -10.37 2.90 24.20
N GLN A 150 -10.34 2.20 25.34
CA GLN A 150 -10.73 0.79 25.39
C GLN A 150 -12.24 0.63 25.29
N GLY A 151 -12.68 -0.51 24.75
CA GLY A 151 -14.09 -0.87 24.68
C GLY A 151 -14.84 -0.23 23.51
N THR A 152 -14.17 0.56 22.67
CA THR A 152 -14.78 1.17 21.49
C THR A 152 -14.55 0.34 20.23
N ASP A 153 -15.53 0.33 19.34
CA ASP A 153 -15.42 -0.32 18.03
C ASP A 153 -14.32 0.33 17.16
N ALA A 154 -13.98 1.58 17.43
CA ALA A 154 -12.93 2.32 16.70
C ALA A 154 -11.58 1.60 16.74
N ARG A 155 -11.31 0.79 17.79
CA ARG A 155 -10.09 -0.03 17.89
C ARG A 155 -9.97 -1.13 16.82
N PHE A 156 -11.08 -1.48 16.17
CA PHE A 156 -11.17 -2.50 15.12
C PHE A 156 -11.36 -1.90 13.72
N PHE A 157 -11.62 -0.60 13.64
CA PHE A 157 -11.80 0.12 12.39
C PHE A 157 -10.45 0.28 11.65
N TYR A 158 -10.45 -0.03 10.36
CA TYR A 158 -9.28 0.12 9.50
C TYR A 158 -9.27 1.53 8.89
N ASN A 159 -8.84 2.50 9.70
CA ASN A 159 -9.04 3.93 9.42
C ASN A 159 -8.05 4.50 8.39
N TRP A 160 -6.83 3.98 8.32
CA TRP A 160 -5.74 4.58 7.54
C TRP A 160 -5.42 3.76 6.28
N ASN A 161 -4.96 4.44 5.22
CA ASN A 161 -4.59 3.85 3.94
C ASN A 161 -3.07 3.71 3.79
N GLY A 162 -2.64 2.67 3.08
CA GLY A 162 -1.24 2.54 2.67
C GLY A 162 -1.08 1.58 1.49
N THR A 163 0.16 1.46 1.05
CA THR A 163 0.63 0.45 0.10
C THR A 163 1.51 -0.54 0.83
N LEU A 164 1.19 -1.82 0.75
CA LEU A 164 2.10 -2.88 1.19
C LEU A 164 2.88 -3.38 -0.02
N VAL A 165 4.20 -3.47 0.09
CA VAL A 165 5.04 -4.15 -0.90
C VAL A 165 5.69 -5.36 -0.26
N TYR A 166 5.60 -6.50 -0.94
CA TYR A 166 6.18 -7.77 -0.52
C TYR A 166 6.51 -8.63 -1.74
N GLU A 167 7.75 -9.14 -1.83
CA GLU A 167 8.24 -9.98 -2.93
C GLU A 167 7.91 -9.41 -4.32
N GLY A 168 8.13 -8.09 -4.50
CA GLY A 168 7.86 -7.40 -5.77
C GLY A 168 6.38 -7.15 -6.06
N ILE A 169 5.46 -7.68 -5.26
CA ILE A 169 4.01 -7.45 -5.40
C ILE A 169 3.63 -6.19 -4.64
N VAL A 170 2.92 -5.29 -5.31
CA VAL A 170 2.38 -4.06 -4.73
C VAL A 170 0.88 -4.23 -4.44
N TYR A 171 0.53 -4.12 -3.16
CA TYR A 171 -0.85 -4.08 -2.69
C TYR A 171 -1.18 -2.64 -2.32
N ASP A 172 -1.60 -1.85 -3.31
CA ASP A 172 -1.94 -0.44 -3.10
C ASP A 172 -3.36 -0.26 -2.52
N ASN A 173 -3.58 0.90 -1.90
CA ASN A 173 -4.86 1.31 -1.31
C ASN A 173 -5.43 0.33 -0.27
N ILE A 174 -4.57 -0.49 0.33
CA ILE A 174 -4.93 -1.32 1.48
C ILE A 174 -5.24 -0.44 2.68
N ARG A 175 -5.89 -1.04 3.69
CA ARG A 175 -6.21 -0.34 4.93
C ARG A 175 -5.47 -0.96 6.11
N TYR A 176 -5.09 -0.16 7.10
CA TYR A 176 -4.41 -0.67 8.28
C TYR A 176 -4.93 -0.06 9.58
N ARG A 177 -4.55 -0.70 10.69
CA ARG A 177 -4.81 -0.25 12.05
C ARG A 177 -3.85 -0.90 13.05
N LEU A 178 -3.83 -0.38 14.27
CA LEU A 178 -3.20 -1.08 15.39
C LEU A 178 -3.97 -2.35 15.81
N ARG A 179 -3.22 -3.30 16.36
CA ARG A 179 -3.66 -4.60 16.91
C ARG A 179 -3.49 -4.63 18.42
N GLY A 180 -4.36 -5.38 19.10
CA GLY A 180 -4.26 -5.67 20.55
C GLY A 180 -5.20 -4.82 21.41
N ALA A 181 -5.24 -5.09 22.71
CA ALA A 181 -6.00 -4.32 23.69
C ALA A 181 -5.15 -3.13 24.19
N ASN A 182 -5.10 -2.87 25.50
CA ASN A 182 -4.38 -1.73 26.08
C ASN A 182 -2.87 -1.75 25.77
N GLY A 183 -2.30 -2.95 25.64
CA GLY A 183 -0.91 -3.15 25.23
C GLY A 183 -0.48 -2.54 23.91
N ARG A 184 -1.42 -2.12 23.05
CA ARG A 184 -1.10 -1.57 21.72
C ARG A 184 -0.28 -0.28 21.78
N TYR A 185 -0.42 0.51 22.85
CA TYR A 185 0.35 1.76 23.04
C TYR A 185 1.50 1.63 24.04
N HIS A 186 1.61 0.47 24.73
CA HIS A 186 2.67 0.25 25.72
C HIS A 186 4.04 0.09 25.06
N GLN A 187 5.08 0.45 25.82
CA GLN A 187 6.50 0.42 25.43
C GLN A 187 6.88 1.39 24.31
N ARG A 188 8.19 1.48 24.07
CA ARG A 188 8.79 2.45 23.17
C ARG A 188 8.78 1.94 21.73
N GLY A 189 8.25 2.77 20.83
CA GLY A 189 8.44 2.66 19.38
C GLY A 189 7.53 1.64 18.69
N LYS A 190 7.79 0.34 18.85
CA LYS A 190 7.19 -0.66 17.96
C LYS A 190 5.72 -0.95 18.30
N ARG A 191 4.87 -0.97 17.26
CA ARG A 191 3.44 -1.25 17.36
C ARG A 191 3.08 -2.56 16.66
N SER A 192 2.11 -3.28 17.21
CA SER A 192 1.52 -4.44 16.53
C SER A 192 0.44 -3.93 15.57
N MET A 193 0.46 -4.39 14.31
CA MET A 193 -0.40 -3.88 13.24
C MET A 193 -1.33 -4.96 12.69
N ARG A 194 -2.41 -4.53 12.04
CA ARG A 194 -3.19 -5.31 11.10
C ARG A 194 -3.32 -4.57 9.78
N PHE A 195 -3.09 -5.29 8.69
CA PHE A 195 -3.22 -4.82 7.32
C PHE A 195 -4.34 -5.60 6.65
N ARG A 196 -5.35 -4.90 6.12
CA ARG A 196 -6.49 -5.44 5.40
C ARG A 196 -6.24 -5.27 3.90
N LEU A 197 -6.03 -6.38 3.23
CA LEU A 197 -5.87 -6.45 1.79
C LEU A 197 -7.22 -6.25 1.09
N ASN A 198 -7.17 -5.79 -0.16
CA ASN A 198 -8.35 -5.58 -0.98
C ASN A 198 -8.92 -6.92 -1.45
N ASP A 199 -10.24 -6.98 -1.59
CA ASP A 199 -10.91 -8.19 -2.07
C ASP A 199 -10.46 -8.42 -3.54
N GLY A 200 -10.15 -9.68 -3.89
CA GLY A 200 -9.47 -10.02 -5.16
C GLY A 200 -7.93 -9.98 -5.10
N TYR A 201 -7.35 -9.21 -4.18
CA TYR A 201 -5.89 -8.95 -4.09
C TYR A 201 -5.30 -9.41 -2.76
N TYR A 202 -5.53 -10.68 -2.41
CA TYR A 202 -5.06 -11.24 -1.13
C TYR A 202 -3.56 -11.52 -1.10
N PHE A 203 -3.00 -11.47 0.12
CA PHE A 203 -1.57 -11.59 0.39
C PHE A 203 -1.10 -13.04 0.34
N GLN A 204 -0.08 -13.35 -0.46
CA GLN A 204 0.53 -14.68 -0.51
C GLN A 204 1.62 -14.78 0.58
N ALA A 205 1.23 -15.22 1.77
CA ALA A 205 2.17 -15.41 2.86
C ALA A 205 3.05 -16.64 2.65
N ARG A 206 4.24 -16.62 3.26
CA ARG A 206 5.15 -17.77 3.38
C ARG A 206 5.30 -18.18 4.84
N ASP A 207 5.59 -19.46 5.06
CA ASP A 207 5.94 -19.99 6.37
C ASP A 207 7.42 -19.70 6.74
N GLN A 208 7.87 -20.27 7.85
CA GLN A 208 9.25 -20.09 8.34
C GLN A 208 10.32 -20.67 7.42
N ASP A 209 9.96 -21.63 6.56
CA ASP A 209 10.87 -22.29 5.62
C ASP A 209 10.89 -21.57 4.26
N GLY A 210 10.06 -20.53 4.11
CA GLY A 210 9.92 -19.76 2.87
C GLY A 210 8.91 -20.37 1.90
N GLU A 211 8.14 -21.37 2.31
CA GLU A 211 7.15 -22.01 1.44
C GLU A 211 5.82 -21.24 1.46
N PRO A 212 5.17 -21.03 0.30
CA PRO A 212 3.92 -20.29 0.24
C PRO A 212 2.79 -21.08 0.91
N TYR A 213 2.02 -20.42 1.78
CA TYR A 213 0.80 -21.03 2.31
C TYR A 213 -0.21 -21.32 1.18
N PRO A 214 -0.97 -22.43 1.24
CA PRO A 214 -1.91 -22.79 0.17
C PRO A 214 -3.06 -21.80 0.00
N ARG A 215 -3.31 -20.96 1.02
CA ARG A 215 -4.38 -19.96 1.02
C ARG A 215 -3.80 -18.56 1.21
N LYS A 216 -4.13 -17.66 0.28
CA LYS A 216 -3.85 -16.23 0.41
C LYS A 216 -4.64 -15.59 1.56
N TRP A 217 -4.01 -14.64 2.25
CA TRP A 217 -4.54 -14.00 3.44
C TRP A 217 -5.23 -12.68 3.11
N ARG A 218 -6.46 -12.53 3.61
CA ARG A 218 -7.17 -11.24 3.59
C ARG A 218 -6.61 -10.23 4.59
N THR A 219 -5.92 -10.70 5.63
CA THR A 219 -5.36 -9.83 6.66
C THR A 219 -4.01 -10.33 7.13
N LEU A 220 -2.98 -9.48 6.97
CA LEU A 220 -1.67 -9.68 7.58
C LEU A 220 -1.66 -9.03 8.98
N THR A 221 -1.10 -9.72 9.96
CA THR A 221 -0.93 -9.20 11.32
C THR A 221 0.55 -9.22 11.68
N THR A 222 1.07 -8.12 12.20
CA THR A 222 2.45 -8.05 12.70
C THR A 222 2.44 -7.85 14.21
N GLY A 223 3.44 -8.43 14.87
CA GLY A 223 3.66 -8.31 16.31
C GLY A 223 4.80 -7.33 16.61
N LYS A 224 4.65 -6.58 17.70
CA LYS A 224 5.76 -5.78 18.25
C LYS A 224 6.86 -6.62 18.89
N GLY A 225 6.63 -7.91 19.16
CA GLY A 225 7.62 -8.83 19.76
C GLY A 225 7.86 -8.62 21.25
N PHE A 226 6.93 -7.93 21.92
CA PHE A 226 6.98 -7.66 23.35
C PHE A 226 5.59 -7.81 23.97
N ASP A 227 5.54 -8.35 25.18
CA ASP A 227 4.33 -8.41 25.99
C ASP A 227 3.97 -7.03 26.58
N ASN A 228 3.04 -6.96 27.55
CA ASN A 228 2.70 -5.70 28.22
C ASN A 228 3.66 -5.32 29.37
N ARG A 229 4.50 -6.27 29.80
CA ARG A 229 5.41 -6.19 30.96
C ARG A 229 6.86 -5.88 30.57
N GLY A 230 7.18 -5.83 29.28
CA GLY A 230 8.56 -5.56 28.81
C GLY A 230 9.34 -6.82 28.43
N THR A 231 8.74 -8.00 28.53
CA THR A 231 9.40 -9.26 28.18
C THR A 231 9.35 -9.45 26.67
N LEU A 232 10.49 -9.84 26.08
CA LEU A 232 10.57 -10.26 24.69
C LEU A 232 9.76 -11.56 24.51
N THR A 233 8.93 -11.63 23.47
CA THR A 233 8.05 -12.77 23.17
C THR A 233 8.07 -13.11 21.70
#